data_AF-A0A2T0SKG1-F1
#
_entry.id   AF-A0A2T0SKG1-F1
#
_cell.length_a   1.000
_cell.length_b   1.000
_cell.length_c   1.000
_cell.angle_alpha   90.00
_cell.angle_beta   90.00
_cell.angle_gamma   90.00
#
_symmetry.space_group_name_H-M   'P 1'
#
loop_
_entity.id
_entity.type
_entity.pdbx_description
1 polymer ?
#
loop_
_entity_poly.entity_id
_entity_poly.type
_entity_poly.pdbx_seq_one_letter_code
_entity_poly.pdbx_strand_id
1 'polypeptide(L)'
;MTMKNVSYESMKAEHAWMVVSDQLQQRNNMLGRSISHLERFPAETRMAGRLTILRYHLKMSLRQLTQSVHQPTQATADAQILARQWQHVHQLFFLLRQIDTELGRALDESLTLRHWQDAQNARVYRSALVCLN
;
A
#
# COMPACT_ATOMS: atom_id res chain seq x y z
N MET A 1 7.81 -29.77 -23.91
CA MET A 1 7.69 -28.77 -22.84
C MET A 1 8.77 -27.71 -23.05
N THR A 2 8.44 -26.57 -23.64
CA THR A 2 9.35 -25.43 -23.76
C THR A 2 9.43 -24.73 -22.41
N MET A 3 10.61 -24.72 -21.77
CA MET A 3 10.87 -23.84 -20.63
C MET A 3 10.64 -22.40 -21.09
N LYS A 4 9.64 -21.72 -20.51
CA LYS A 4 9.48 -20.28 -20.72
C LYS A 4 10.70 -19.60 -20.12
N ASN A 5 11.58 -19.06 -20.96
CA ASN A 5 12.69 -18.24 -20.50
C ASN A 5 12.10 -16.95 -19.89
N VAL A 6 12.04 -16.90 -18.56
CA VAL A 6 11.69 -15.67 -17.84
C VAL A 6 12.88 -14.72 -17.98
N SER A 7 12.65 -13.53 -18.53
CA SER A 7 13.71 -12.54 -18.66
C SER A 7 14.09 -11.96 -17.28
N TYR A 8 15.35 -11.59 -17.12
CA TYR A 8 15.83 -10.91 -15.90
C TYR A 8 15.01 -9.66 -15.56
N GLU A 9 14.58 -8.91 -16.58
CA GLU A 9 13.72 -7.73 -16.40
C GLU A 9 12.31 -8.10 -15.93
N SER A 10 11.75 -9.24 -16.35
CA SER A 10 10.49 -9.73 -15.81
C SER A 10 10.62 -10.12 -14.33
N MET A 11 11.75 -10.72 -13.92
CA MET A 11 12.00 -11.03 -12.52
C MET A 11 12.11 -9.76 -11.66
N LYS A 12 12.75 -8.70 -12.18
CA LYS A 12 12.80 -7.39 -11.50
C LYS A 12 11.40 -6.80 -11.34
N ALA A 13 10.58 -6.83 -12.39
CA ALA A 13 9.23 -6.30 -12.34
C ALA A 13 8.36 -7.05 -11.32
N GLU A 14 8.50 -8.38 -11.24
CA GLU A 14 7.84 -9.22 -10.24
C GLU A 14 8.30 -8.91 -8.81
N HIS A 15 9.62 -8.77 -8.60
CA HIS A 15 10.16 -8.37 -7.30
C HIS A 15 9.65 -6.98 -6.88
N ALA A 16 9.63 -6.01 -7.81
CA ALA A 16 9.11 -4.68 -7.55
C ALA A 16 7.61 -4.71 -7.23
N TRP A 17 6.83 -5.52 -7.95
CA TRP A 17 5.43 -5.76 -7.65
C TRP A 17 5.24 -6.25 -6.21
N MET A 18 6.00 -7.28 -5.81
CA MET A 18 5.92 -7.87 -4.47
C MET A 18 6.19 -6.83 -3.39
N VAL A 19 7.27 -6.07 -3.52
CA VAL A 19 7.67 -5.04 -2.55
C VAL A 19 6.60 -3.95 -2.42
N VAL A 20 6.13 -3.41 -3.54
CA VAL A 20 5.12 -2.33 -3.51
C VAL A 20 3.78 -2.83 -2.97
N SER A 21 3.39 -4.07 -3.30
CA SER A 21 2.17 -4.69 -2.77
C SER A 21 2.23 -4.87 -1.25
N ASP A 22 3.37 -5.32 -0.72
CA ASP A 22 3.56 -5.45 0.73
C ASP A 22 3.46 -4.08 1.42
N GLN A 23 4.12 -3.05 0.88
CA GLN A 23 4.03 -1.69 1.41
C GLN A 23 2.59 -1.16 1.41
N LEU A 24 1.84 -1.37 0.33
CA LEU A 24 0.42 -1.00 0.26
C LEU A 24 -0.42 -1.74 1.31
N GLN A 25 -0.15 -3.03 1.52
CA GLN A 25 -0.84 -3.81 2.55
C GLN A 25 -0.52 -3.29 3.96
N GLN A 26 0.74 -2.95 4.24
CA GLN A 26 1.14 -2.31 5.48
C GLN A 26 0.40 -0.98 5.70
N ARG A 27 0.29 -0.13 4.67
CA ARG A 27 -0.46 1.13 4.74
C ARG A 27 -1.96 0.92 4.92
N ASN A 28 -2.56 -0.05 4.25
CA ASN A 28 -3.97 -0.42 4.46
C ASN A 28 -4.24 -0.87 5.90
N ASN A 29 -3.32 -1.65 6.49
CA ASN A 29 -3.40 -2.06 7.89
C ASN A 29 -3.27 -0.87 8.84
N MET A 30 -2.32 0.03 8.57
CA MET A 30 -2.13 1.26 9.34
C MET A 30 -3.37 2.13 9.30
N LEU A 31 -3.95 2.39 8.12
CA LEU A 31 -5.22 3.10 7.96
C LEU A 31 -6.33 2.47 8.80
N GLY A 32 -6.47 1.14 8.76
CA GLY A 32 -7.45 0.43 9.56
C GLY A 32 -7.28 0.68 11.06
N ARG A 33 -6.05 0.60 11.57
CA ARG A 33 -5.75 0.84 12.99
C ARG A 33 -5.96 2.31 13.38
N SER A 34 -5.58 3.24 12.51
CA SER A 34 -5.81 4.68 12.71
C SER A 34 -7.29 5.01 12.82
N ILE A 35 -8.12 4.49 11.90
CA ILE A 35 -9.58 4.66 11.93
C ILE A 35 -10.14 4.14 13.26
N SER A 36 -9.85 2.88 13.62
CA SER A 36 -10.34 2.28 14.86
C SER A 36 -9.85 2.96 16.14
N HIS A 37 -8.73 3.68 16.07
CA HIS A 37 -8.28 4.53 17.16
C HIS A 37 -9.11 5.81 17.25
N LEU A 38 -9.27 6.52 16.13
CA LEU A 38 -9.99 7.80 16.05
C LEU A 38 -11.49 7.66 16.34
N GLU A 39 -12.12 6.54 15.97
CA GLU A 39 -13.54 6.26 16.26
C GLU A 39 -13.87 6.26 17.76
N ARG A 40 -12.86 6.18 18.63
CA ARG A 40 -13.03 6.26 20.10
C ARG A 40 -13.18 7.70 20.60
N PHE A 41 -12.94 8.69 19.75
CA PHE A 41 -12.93 10.10 20.10
C PHE A 41 -13.98 10.85 19.25
N PRO A 42 -15.09 11.31 19.84
CA PRO A 42 -16.14 12.01 19.09
C PRO A 42 -15.64 13.22 18.30
N ALA A 43 -14.64 13.94 18.82
CA ALA A 43 -14.01 15.08 18.16
C ALA A 43 -13.28 14.71 16.85
N GLU A 44 -12.85 13.45 16.69
CA GLU A 44 -12.09 12.97 15.54
C GLU A 44 -12.98 12.31 14.47
N THR A 45 -14.30 12.31 14.63
CA THR A 45 -15.26 11.65 13.72
C THR A 45 -15.04 12.05 12.26
N ARG A 46 -14.77 13.34 12.01
CA ARG A 46 -14.49 13.84 10.65
C ARG A 46 -13.21 13.25 10.06
N MET A 47 -12.15 13.12 10.87
CA MET A 47 -10.88 12.54 10.43
C MET A 47 -11.02 11.03 10.21
N ALA A 48 -11.68 10.32 11.12
CA ALA A 48 -11.99 8.89 10.96
C ALA A 48 -12.78 8.62 9.67
N GLY A 49 -13.77 9.48 9.36
CA GLY A 49 -14.52 9.43 8.11
C GLY A 49 -13.64 9.62 6.86
N ARG A 50 -12.76 10.63 6.86
CA ARG A 50 -11.81 10.85 5.75
C ARG A 50 -10.90 9.66 5.52
N LEU A 51 -10.32 9.10 6.57
CA LEU A 51 -9.45 7.92 6.47
C LEU A 51 -10.22 6.67 6.01
N THR A 52 -11.49 6.54 6.42
CA THR A 52 -12.37 5.47 5.94
C THR A 52 -12.60 5.55 4.44
N ILE A 53 -12.89 6.75 3.93
CA ILE A 53 -13.05 7.00 2.49
C ILE A 53 -11.75 6.68 1.75
N LEU A 54 -10.60 7.16 2.25
CA LEU A 54 -9.28 6.86 1.69
C LEU A 54 -9.02 5.34 1.62
N ARG A 55 -9.30 4.61 2.71
CA ARG A 55 -9.13 3.15 2.77
C ARG A 55 -10.08 2.42 1.82
N TYR A 56 -11.29 2.93 1.62
CA TYR A 56 -12.22 2.40 0.63
C TYR A 56 -11.68 2.57 -0.79
N HIS A 57 -11.21 3.75 -1.15
CA HIS A 57 -10.61 4.01 -2.47
C HIS A 57 -9.39 3.12 -2.71
N LEU A 58 -8.51 2.95 -1.72
CA LEU A 58 -7.38 2.02 -1.78
C LEU A 58 -7.83 0.60 -2.16
N LYS A 59 -8.83 0.06 -1.46
CA LYS A 59 -9.37 -1.28 -1.75
C LYS A 59 -9.94 -1.39 -3.15
N MET A 60 -10.65 -0.36 -3.60
CA MET A 60 -11.26 -0.34 -4.95
C MET A 60 -10.20 -0.26 -6.04
N SER A 61 -9.21 0.64 -5.91
CA SER A 61 -8.10 0.77 -6.84
C SER A 61 -7.27 -0.51 -6.92
N LEU A 62 -6.95 -1.13 -5.77
CA LEU A 62 -6.26 -2.42 -5.75
C LEU A 62 -7.06 -3.52 -6.46
N ARG A 63 -8.37 -3.60 -6.22
CA ARG A 63 -9.23 -4.57 -6.91
C ARG A 63 -9.22 -4.37 -8.42
N GLN A 64 -9.31 -3.13 -8.89
CA GLN A 64 -9.26 -2.79 -10.32
C GLN A 64 -7.91 -3.17 -10.95
N LEU A 65 -6.80 -2.87 -10.27
CA LEU A 65 -5.45 -3.22 -10.73
C LEU A 65 -5.24 -4.73 -10.78
N THR A 66 -5.73 -5.49 -9.79
CA THR A 66 -5.66 -6.96 -9.83
C THR A 66 -6.49 -7.51 -10.99
N GLN A 67 -7.68 -6.95 -11.26
CA GLN A 67 -8.52 -7.35 -12.38
C GLN A 67 -7.87 -7.07 -13.74
N SER A 68 -7.18 -5.93 -13.91
CA SER A 68 -6.49 -5.61 -15.17
C SER A 68 -5.31 -6.52 -15.46
N VAL A 69 -4.67 -7.07 -14.43
CA VAL A 69 -3.58 -8.06 -14.58
C VAL A 69 -4.08 -9.40 -15.10
N HIS A 70 -5.28 -9.81 -14.70
CA HIS A 70 -5.84 -11.12 -15.03
C HIS A 70 -6.60 -11.13 -16.36
N GLN A 71 -6.80 -9.97 -17.01
CA GLN A 71 -7.43 -9.92 -18.32
C GLN A 71 -6.45 -10.44 -19.39
N PRO A 72 -6.74 -11.59 -20.02
CA PRO A 72 -5.91 -12.10 -21.10
C PRO A 72 -6.02 -11.14 -22.28
N THR A 73 -4.95 -10.39 -22.52
CA THR A 73 -4.84 -9.54 -23.71
C THR A 73 -3.91 -10.24 -24.68
N GLN A 74 -4.22 -10.14 -25.98
CA GLN A 74 -3.44 -10.71 -27.08
C GLN A 74 -2.08 -9.98 -27.27
N ALA A 75 -1.35 -9.70 -26.19
CA ALA A 75 0.00 -9.17 -26.26
C ALA A 75 0.90 -10.29 -26.77
N THR A 76 1.26 -10.23 -28.04
CA THR A 76 2.00 -11.27 -28.76
C THR A 76 3.52 -11.12 -28.62
N ALA A 77 4.00 -10.00 -28.06
CA ALA A 77 5.43 -9.70 -27.92
C ALA A 77 5.87 -9.55 -26.46
N ASP A 78 6.99 -10.17 -26.09
CA ASP A 78 7.57 -10.14 -24.73
C ASP A 78 7.82 -8.71 -24.22
N ALA A 79 8.19 -7.78 -25.10
CA ALA A 79 8.38 -6.37 -24.75
C ALA A 79 7.09 -5.70 -24.27
N GLN A 80 5.93 -6.06 -24.85
CA GLN A 80 4.63 -5.52 -24.45
C GLN A 80 4.19 -6.08 -23.08
N ILE A 81 4.52 -7.34 -22.80
CA ILE A 81 4.27 -7.98 -21.51
C ILE A 81 5.08 -7.29 -20.42
N LEU A 82 6.38 -7.08 -20.65
CA LEU A 82 7.27 -6.41 -19.71
C LEU A 82 6.85 -4.95 -19.45
N ALA A 83 6.53 -4.20 -20.52
CA ALA A 83 6.05 -2.82 -20.38
C ALA A 83 4.79 -2.76 -19.52
N ARG A 84 3.87 -3.72 -19.66
CA ARG A 84 2.66 -3.80 -18.84
C ARG A 84 2.96 -4.16 -17.38
N GLN A 85 3.88 -5.10 -17.13
CA GLN A 85 4.30 -5.43 -15.76
C GLN A 85 4.81 -4.16 -15.06
N TRP A 86 5.68 -3.40 -15.72
CA TRP A 86 6.17 -2.12 -15.19
C TRP A 86 5.07 -1.08 -15.03
N GLN A 87 4.13 -0.98 -15.98
CA GLN A 87 2.99 -0.08 -15.84
C GLN A 87 2.19 -0.37 -14.57
N HIS A 88 1.91 -1.64 -14.28
CA HIS A 88 1.18 -1.99 -13.05
C HIS A 88 2.00 -1.68 -11.79
N VAL A 89 3.30 -1.95 -11.79
CA VAL A 89 4.19 -1.56 -10.67
C VAL A 89 4.13 -0.06 -10.43
N HIS A 90 4.19 0.76 -11.49
CA HIS A 90 4.07 2.21 -11.37
C HIS A 90 2.70 2.65 -10.84
N GLN A 91 1.61 2.01 -11.26
CA GLN A 91 0.27 2.30 -10.75
C GLN A 91 0.14 1.99 -9.25
N LEU A 92 0.66 0.84 -8.80
CA LEU A 92 0.71 0.49 -7.38
C LEU A 92 1.57 1.49 -6.60
N PHE A 93 2.73 1.87 -7.14
CA PHE A 93 3.63 2.82 -6.50
C PHE A 93 3.01 4.23 -6.39
N PHE A 94 2.31 4.67 -7.43
CA PHE A 94 1.58 5.93 -7.40
C PHE A 94 0.49 5.92 -6.32
N LEU A 95 -0.29 4.84 -6.24
CA LEU A 95 -1.29 4.67 -5.19
C LEU A 95 -0.65 4.72 -3.80
N LEU A 96 0.50 4.07 -3.60
CA LEU A 96 1.22 4.10 -2.33
C LEU A 96 1.60 5.53 -1.93
N ARG A 97 2.17 6.30 -2.86
CA ARG A 97 2.54 7.70 -2.62
C ARG A 97 1.34 8.59 -2.30
N GLN A 98 0.20 8.36 -2.95
CA GLN A 98 -1.04 9.07 -2.63
C GLN A 98 -1.50 8.77 -1.20
N ILE A 99 -1.49 7.50 -0.79
CA ILE A 99 -1.82 7.10 0.59
C ILE A 99 -0.86 7.74 1.59
N ASP A 100 0.44 7.69 1.33
CA ASP A 100 1.45 8.29 2.21
C ASP A 100 1.24 9.80 2.36
N THR A 101 0.91 10.49 1.26
CA THR A 101 0.63 11.93 1.28
C THR A 101 -0.60 12.27 2.11
N GLU A 102 -1.70 11.56 1.89
CA GLU A 102 -2.96 11.81 2.62
C GLU A 102 -2.86 11.41 4.10
N LEU A 103 -2.13 10.34 4.40
CA LEU A 103 -1.86 9.96 5.79
C LEU A 103 -0.95 10.98 6.48
N GLY A 104 0.07 11.48 5.78
CA GLY A 104 0.92 12.58 6.26
C GLY A 104 0.09 13.82 6.61
N ARG A 105 -0.79 14.24 5.70
CA ARG A 105 -1.74 15.35 5.96
C ARG A 105 -2.64 15.07 7.16
N ALA A 106 -3.18 13.86 7.30
CA ALA A 106 -4.01 13.51 8.43
C ALA A 106 -3.25 13.59 9.77
N LEU A 107 -1.96 13.23 9.80
CA LEU A 107 -1.09 13.37 10.96
C LEU A 107 -0.74 14.82 11.26
N ASP A 108 -0.59 15.64 10.21
CA ASP A 108 -0.36 17.06 10.35
C ASP A 108 -1.59 17.77 10.97
N GLU A 109 -2.78 17.33 10.60
CA GLU A 109 -4.06 17.92 11.03
C GLU A 109 -4.61 17.37 12.36
N SER A 110 -4.32 16.11 12.74
CA SER A 110 -4.84 15.48 13.96
C SER A 110 -3.72 15.16 14.95
N LEU A 111 -3.67 15.95 16.04
CA LEU A 111 -2.74 15.71 17.15
C LEU A 111 -2.98 14.34 17.82
N THR A 112 -4.25 13.94 17.94
CA THR A 112 -4.65 12.63 18.48
C THR A 112 -4.03 11.51 17.66
N LEU A 113 -4.15 11.60 16.33
CA LEU A 113 -3.60 10.60 15.42
C LEU A 113 -2.07 10.56 15.49
N ARG A 114 -1.43 11.75 15.50
CA ARG A 114 0.03 11.87 15.55
C ARG A 114 0.61 11.23 16.81
N HIS A 115 0.11 11.60 17.98
CA HIS A 115 0.57 11.02 19.25
C HIS A 115 0.38 9.51 19.30
N TRP A 116 -0.75 9.03 18.78
CA TRP A 116 -0.98 7.59 18.70
C TRP A 116 0.04 6.88 17.80
N GLN A 117 0.33 7.45 16.62
CA GLN A 117 1.31 6.88 15.71
C GLN A 117 2.72 6.86 16.30
N ASP A 118 3.14 7.95 16.95
CA ASP A 118 4.43 8.03 17.63
C ASP A 118 4.54 6.97 18.73
N ALA A 119 3.46 6.76 19.50
CA ALA A 119 3.39 5.72 20.52
C ALA A 119 3.47 4.30 19.92
N GLN A 120 2.88 4.05 18.75
CA GLN A 120 3.02 2.75 18.06
C GLN A 120 4.46 2.53 17.58
N ASN A 121 5.09 3.54 16.97
CA ASN A 121 6.46 3.46 16.49
C ASN A 121 7.44 3.19 17.64
N ALA A 122 7.25 3.86 18.79
CA ALA A 122 8.05 3.63 19.99
C ALA A 122 7.90 2.19 20.54
N ARG A 123 6.70 1.59 20.47
CA ARG A 123 6.48 0.20 20.90
C ARG A 123 7.18 -0.81 19.99
N VAL A 124 7.13 -0.60 18.67
CA VAL A 124 7.82 -1.45 17.71
C VAL A 124 9.33 -1.41 17.95
N TYR A 125 9.90 -0.22 18.15
CA TYR A 125 11.32 -0.05 18.44
C TYR A 125 11.74 -0.79 19.73
N ARG A 126 10.96 -0.66 20.81
CA ARG A 126 11.23 -1.38 22.07
C ARG A 126 11.15 -2.89 21.91
N SER A 127 10.18 -3.41 21.17
CA SER A 127 10.05 -4.85 20.94
C SER A 127 11.22 -5.41 20.14
N ALA A 128 11.70 -4.70 19.11
CA ALA A 128 12.84 -5.12 18.31
C ALA A 128 14.14 -5.17 19.14
N LEU A 129 14.36 -4.19 20.02
CA LEU A 129 15.52 -4.19 20.92
C LEU A 129 15.49 -5.35 21.93
N VAL A 130 14.31 -5.74 22.43
CA VAL A 130 14.17 -6.89 23.34
C VAL A 130 14.49 -8.22 22.63
N CYS A 131 14.21 -8.35 21.33
CA CYS A 131 14.54 -9.56 20.57
C CYS A 131 16.03 -9.64 20.14
N LEU A 132 16.82 -8.57 20.34
CA LEU A 132 18.23 -8.49 19.96
C LEU A 132 19.19 -8.66 21.16
N ASN A 133 18.67 -8.73 22.37
CA ASN A 133 19.40 -8.99 23.62
C ASN A 133 19.12 -10.41 24.13
#